data_AF-V6K6X8-F1
#
_entry.id   AF-V6K6X8-F1
#
_cell.length_a   1.000
_cell.length_b   1.000
_cell.length_c   1.000
_cell.angle_alpha   90.00
_cell.angle_beta   90.00
_cell.angle_gamma   90.00
#
_symmetry.space_group_name_H-M   'P 1'
#
loop_
_entity.id
_entity.type
_entity.pdbx_description
1 polymer ?
#
loop_
_entity_poly.entity_id
_entity_poly.type
_entity_poly.pdbx_seq_one_letter_code
_entity_poly.pdbx_strand_id
1 'polypeptide(L)' 'MHAIRLYAFGPAETLTHEPAEDPLPAPGQVRIAVAAAGVRLLDAALRAGRQGPPPLAKAAAAHRALENRGTIGEVVLQP' A
#
# COMPACT_ATOMS: atom_id res chain seq x y z
N MET A 1 -15.08 -5.19 -12.64
CA MET A 1 -14.07 -6.05 -11.98
C MET A 1 -14.52 -6.42 -10.56
N HIS A 2 -13.79 -7.30 -9.85
CA HIS A 2 -13.93 -7.44 -8.39
C HIS A 2 -12.75 -6.74 -7.70
N ALA A 3 -13.00 -6.14 -6.54
CA ALA A 3 -12.01 -5.42 -5.75
C ALA A 3 -12.04 -5.85 -4.28
N ILE A 4 -10.90 -5.74 -3.62
CA ILE A 4 -10.82 -5.71 -2.16
C ILE A 4 -10.94 -4.25 -1.71
N ARG A 5 -11.94 -3.93 -0.89
CA ARG A 5 -12.21 -2.55 -0.43
C ARG A 5 -12.08 -2.40 1.06
N LEU A 6 -11.58 -1.23 1.44
CA LEU A 6 -11.38 -0.81 2.81
C LEU A 6 -12.34 0.34 3.11
N TYR A 7 -13.32 0.09 3.97
CA TYR A 7 -14.27 1.10 4.44
C TYR A 7 -13.94 1.61 5.85
N ALA A 8 -13.22 0.81 6.65
CA ALA A 8 -12.77 1.15 7.98
C ALA A 8 -11.41 0.51 8.28
N PHE A 9 -10.52 1.26 8.93
CA PHE A 9 -9.24 0.71 9.41
C PHE A 9 -9.47 -0.38 10.45
N GLY A 10 -8.60 -1.39 10.47
CA GLY A 10 -8.76 -2.51 11.41
C GLY A 10 -8.02 -3.78 10.97
N PRO A 11 -8.42 -4.95 11.53
CA PRO A 11 -7.84 -6.24 11.17
C PRO A 11 -8.29 -6.66 9.74
N ALA A 12 -7.84 -7.82 9.26
CA ALA A 12 -8.02 -8.17 7.83
C ALA A 12 -9.48 -8.42 7.47
N GLU A 13 -10.27 -8.82 8.46
CA GLU A 13 -11.69 -9.15 8.36
C GLU A 13 -12.57 -7.93 8.05
N THR A 14 -12.03 -6.71 8.16
CA THR A 14 -12.75 -5.48 7.76
C THR A 14 -12.75 -5.26 6.24
N LEU A 15 -11.95 -6.02 5.49
CA LEU A 15 -11.89 -5.95 4.04
C LEU A 15 -13.09 -6.64 3.40
N THR A 16 -13.71 -5.97 2.43
CA THR A 16 -14.79 -6.55 1.63
C THR A 16 -14.29 -6.92 0.25
N HIS A 17 -14.65 -8.12 -0.23
CA HIS A 17 -14.49 -8.50 -1.63
C HIS A 17 -15.81 -8.26 -2.35
N GLU A 18 -15.85 -7.29 -3.25
CA GLU A 18 -17.09 -6.87 -3.90
C GLU A 18 -16.89 -6.47 -5.37
N PRO A 19 -17.96 -6.47 -6.19
CA PRO A 19 -17.94 -5.91 -7.53
C PRO A 19 -17.61 -4.41 -7.50
N ALA A 20 -16.81 -3.97 -8.47
CA ALA A 20 -16.49 -2.57 -8.72
C ALA A 20 -16.48 -2.29 -10.23
N GLU A 21 -16.77 -1.04 -10.60
CA GLU A 21 -16.64 -0.59 -11.98
C GLU A 21 -15.19 -0.71 -12.46
N ASP A 22 -15.01 -1.01 -13.75
CA ASP A 22 -13.67 -1.01 -14.33
C ASP A 22 -13.18 0.45 -14.45
N PRO A 23 -11.97 0.76 -13.97
CA PRO A 23 -11.46 2.14 -14.04
C PRO A 23 -11.24 2.57 -15.50
N LEU A 24 -11.54 3.82 -15.79
CA LEU A 24 -11.24 4.46 -17.07
C LEU A 24 -9.86 5.16 -16.96
N PRO A 25 -8.88 4.82 -17.81
CA PRO A 25 -7.57 5.48 -17.77
C PRO A 25 -7.67 6.93 -18.28
N ALA A 26 -7.00 7.85 -17.60
CA ALA A 26 -6.80 9.23 -18.07
C ALA A 26 -5.70 9.31 -19.16
N PRO A 27 -5.52 10.45 -19.84
CA PRO A 27 -4.38 10.64 -20.74
C PRO A 27 -3.04 10.31 -20.05
N GLY A 28 -2.23 9.47 -20.68
CA GLY A 28 -0.96 9.00 -20.13
C GLY A 28 -1.05 7.83 -19.15
N GLN A 29 -2.26 7.33 -18.84
CA GLN A 29 -2.47 6.14 -18.02
C GLN A 29 -2.83 4.92 -18.87
N VAL A 30 -2.59 3.73 -18.33
CA VAL A 30 -3.00 2.45 -18.93
C VAL A 30 -3.83 1.65 -17.94
N ARG A 31 -4.78 0.85 -18.45
CA ARG A 31 -5.56 -0.09 -17.65
C ARG A 31 -4.93 -1.47 -17.73
N ILE A 32 -4.73 -2.11 -16.58
CA ILE A 32 -4.09 -3.42 -16.46
C ILE A 32 -5.10 -4.43 -15.93
N ALA A 33 -5.26 -5.56 -16.64
CA ALA A 33 -5.96 -6.72 -16.10
C ALA A 33 -5.05 -7.44 -15.11
N VAL A 34 -5.35 -7.34 -13.82
CA VAL A 34 -4.52 -7.91 -12.74
C VAL A 34 -4.75 -9.42 -12.65
N ALA A 35 -3.73 -10.21 -12.98
CA ALA A 35 -3.75 -11.67 -12.83
C ALA A 35 -3.32 -12.13 -11.42
N ALA A 36 -2.45 -11.35 -10.77
CA ALA A 36 -1.99 -11.59 -9.39
C ALA A 36 -1.57 -10.27 -8.74
N ALA A 37 -1.70 -10.19 -7.42
CA ALA A 37 -1.26 -9.07 -6.61
C ALA A 37 -0.40 -9.57 -5.43
N GLY A 38 0.72 -8.89 -5.17
CA GLY A 38 1.54 -9.16 -3.99
C GLY A 38 0.92 -8.56 -2.73
N VAL A 39 0.99 -9.28 -1.61
CA VAL A 39 0.60 -8.79 -0.28
C VAL A 39 1.85 -8.60 0.56
N ARG A 40 2.02 -7.40 1.11
CA ARG A 40 3.22 -6.97 1.85
C ARG A 40 2.84 -6.49 3.25
N LEU A 41 3.85 -6.41 4.12
CA LEU A 41 3.72 -5.89 5.49
C LEU A 41 3.14 -4.45 5.50
N LEU A 42 3.54 -3.63 4.54
CA LEU A 42 3.05 -2.26 4.41
C LEU A 42 1.53 -2.22 4.19
N ASP A 43 0.97 -3.15 3.40
CA ASP A 43 -0.47 -3.19 3.12
C ASP A 43 -1.27 -3.45 4.41
N ALA A 44 -0.76 -4.34 5.26
CA ALA A 44 -1.35 -4.61 6.57
C ALA A 44 -1.21 -3.40 7.53
N ALA A 45 -0.08 -2.70 7.50
CA ALA A 45 0.15 -1.51 8.33
C ALA A 45 -0.79 -0.36 7.94
N LEU A 46 -0.88 -0.06 6.63
CA LEU A 46 -1.77 0.98 6.10
C LEU A 46 -3.24 0.66 6.39
N ARG A 47 -3.67 -0.58 6.16
CA ARG A 47 -5.03 -1.04 6.49
C ARG A 47 -5.36 -0.95 7.99
N ALA A 48 -4.37 -1.18 8.86
CA ALA A 48 -4.54 -1.02 10.30
C ALA A 48 -4.57 0.46 10.75
N GLY A 49 -4.49 1.42 9.81
CA GLY A 49 -4.47 2.85 10.10
C GLY A 49 -3.13 3.35 10.65
N ARG A 50 -2.04 2.59 10.46
CA ARG A 50 -0.70 3.04 10.87
C ARG A 50 -0.18 4.08 9.89
N GLN A 51 0.76 4.90 10.36
CA GLN A 51 1.37 5.95 9.55
C GLN A 51 1.93 5.39 8.24
N GLY A 52 1.69 6.15 7.17
CA GLY A 52 2.20 5.85 5.84
C GLY A 52 3.70 6.05 5.70
N PRO A 53 4.22 5.84 4.48
CA PRO A 53 5.64 5.97 4.21
C PRO A 53 6.21 7.34 4.63
N PRO A 54 7.46 7.40 5.13
CA PRO A 54 8.06 8.66 5.53
C PRO A 54 8.23 9.60 4.32
N PRO A 55 8.24 10.93 4.55
CA PRO A 55 8.53 11.89 3.48
C PRO A 55 9.94 11.68 2.93
N LEU A 56 10.15 12.02 1.66
CA LEU A 56 11.44 11.90 0.96
C LEU A 56 12.60 12.53 1.74
N ALA A 57 12.36 13.66 2.42
CA ALA A 57 13.34 14.33 3.28
C ALA A 57 13.92 13.44 4.41
N LYS A 58 13.23 12.36 4.78
CA LYS A 58 13.67 11.39 5.82
C LYS A 58 14.28 10.11 5.24
N ALA A 59 14.50 10.01 3.93
CA ALA A 59 15.00 8.80 3.27
C ALA A 59 16.29 8.24 3.90
N ALA A 60 17.28 9.08 4.16
CA ALA A 60 18.55 8.65 4.74
C ALA A 60 18.40 8.09 6.17
N ALA A 61 17.47 8.63 6.95
CA ALA A 61 17.17 8.09 8.29
C ALA A 61 16.44 6.74 8.19
N ALA A 62 15.48 6.62 7.26
CA ALA A 62 14.76 5.38 7.01
C ALA A 62 15.70 4.26 6.54
N HIS A 63 16.65 4.57 5.64
CA HIS A 63 17.64 3.61 5.16
C HIS A 63 18.54 3.11 6.30
N ARG A 64 19.11 4.02 7.11
CA ARG A 64 19.93 3.64 8.28
C ARG A 64 19.18 2.79 9.29
N ALA A 65 17.88 3.03 9.47
CA ALA A 65 17.06 2.21 10.35
C ALA A 65 16.91 0.76 9.82
N LEU A 66 16.83 0.58 8.50
CA LEU A 66 16.84 -0.75 7.88
C LEU A 66 18.20 -1.44 8.03
N GLU A 67 19.29 -0.74 7.70
CA GLU A 67 20.67 -1.27 7.79
C GLU A 67 20.97 -1.79 9.20
N ASN A 68 20.59 -1.02 10.22
CA ASN A 68 20.82 -1.35 11.62
C ASN A 68 19.76 -2.30 12.21
N ARG A 69 18.83 -2.82 11.40
CA ARG A 69 17.69 -3.64 11.83
C ARG A 69 16.84 -3.00 12.95
N GLY A 70 16.82 -1.67 13.03
CA GLY A 70 15.92 -0.92 13.90
C GLY A 70 14.48 -0.92 13.40
N THR A 71 14.26 -1.33 12.15
CA THR A 71 12.96 -1.64 11.56
C THR A 71 13.10 -2.76 10.53
N ILE A 72 11.98 -3.33 10.10
CA ILE A 72 11.91 -4.35 9.04
C ILE A 72 10.94 -3.90 7.94
N GLY A 73 11.23 -4.25 6.69
CA GLY A 73 10.33 -4.04 5.56
C GLY A 73 10.94 -3.18 4.45
N GLU A 74 10.07 -2.72 3.56
CA GLU A 74 10.43 -1.90 2.41
C GLU A 74 10.22 -0.42 2.74
N VAL A 75 11.17 0.43 2.34
CA VAL A 75 11.02 1.89 2.44
C VAL A 75 10.41 2.41 1.16
N VAL A 76 9.14 2.81 1.25
CA VAL A 76 8.47 3.64 0.25
C VAL A 76 8.57 5.09 0.72
N LEU A 77 8.71 6.05 -0.20
CA LEU A 77 8.86 7.47 0.13
C LEU A 77 7.77 8.28 -0.57
N GLN A 78 7.22 9.27 0.13
CA GLN A 78 6.29 10.24 -0.47
C GLN A 78 7.04 11.49 -0.92
N PRO A 79 6.72 12.07 -2.10
CA PRO A 79 7.29 13.33 -2.56
C PRO A 79 7.14 14.48 -1.57
#